data_AF-A0A929B2J2-F1
#
_entry.id   AF-A0A929B2J2-F1
#
_cell.length_a   1.000
_cell.length_b   1.000
_cell.length_c   1.000
_cell.angle_alpha   90.00
_cell.angle_beta   90.00
_cell.angle_gamma   90.00
#
_symmetry.space_group_name_H-M   'P 1'
#
loop_
_entity.id
_entity.type
_entity.pdbx_description
1 polymer ?
#
loop_
_entity_poly.entity_id
_entity_poly.type
_entity_poly.pdbx_seq_one_letter_code
_entity_poly.pdbx_strand_id
1 'polypeptide(L)'
;MKPYSKDLRQKIIDTYLEGQESIRQIAQRFKVSKSFVQKLLKQYRQTKIVAPKPRRGGQLPKLNSKQISLVAELVEQNNDATLQELCNMLENQIGVRVSRSTMSRIVRKLKSS
;
A
#
# COMPACT_ATOMS: atom_id res chain seq x y z
N MET A 1 9.46 -5.65 11.58
CA MET A 1 8.98 -4.91 12.77
C MET A 1 7.47 -4.66 12.64
N LYS A 2 6.66 -5.17 13.58
CA LYS A 2 5.20 -4.94 13.58
C LYS A 2 4.93 -3.47 13.97
N PRO A 3 3.98 -2.77 13.31
CA PRO A 3 3.61 -1.44 13.74
C PRO A 3 3.02 -1.49 15.15
N TYR A 4 3.38 -0.54 16.02
CA TYR A 4 2.68 -0.33 17.29
C TYR A 4 1.17 -0.25 17.07
N SER A 5 0.40 -0.88 17.98
CA SER A 5 -1.07 -0.92 17.91
C SER A 5 -1.65 0.48 17.69
N LYS A 6 -2.75 0.54 16.93
CA LYS A 6 -3.48 1.79 16.63
C LYS A 6 -3.86 2.51 17.93
N ASP A 7 -4.22 1.75 18.96
CA ASP A 7 -4.65 2.29 20.26
C ASP A 7 -3.52 3.00 21.00
N LEU A 8 -2.29 2.49 20.92
CA LEU A 8 -1.13 3.13 21.53
C LEU A 8 -0.84 4.49 20.88
N ARG A 9 -0.97 4.56 19.55
CA ARG A 9 -0.77 5.81 18.81
C ARG A 9 -1.84 6.84 19.12
N GLN A 10 -3.09 6.40 19.23
CA GLN A 10 -4.22 7.25 19.59
C GLN A 10 -4.03 7.85 20.98
N LYS A 11 -3.76 7.02 21.99
CA LYS A 11 -3.51 7.50 23.36
C LYS A 11 -2.37 8.50 23.44
N ILE A 12 -1.27 8.28 22.71
CA ILE A 12 -0.13 9.22 22.67
C ILE A 12 -0.54 10.59 22.07
N ILE A 13 -1.40 10.59 21.05
CA ILE A 13 -1.88 11.82 20.40
C ILE A 13 -2.88 12.53 21.31
N ASP A 14 -3.78 11.81 21.96
CA ASP A 14 -4.78 12.38 22.87
C ASP A 14 -4.08 13.07 24.05
N THR A 15 -3.12 12.39 24.71
CA THR A 15 -2.32 12.98 25.79
C THR A 15 -1.51 14.20 25.32
N TYR A 16 -1.07 14.21 24.05
CA TYR A 16 -0.40 15.38 23.49
C TYR A 16 -1.37 16.55 23.23
N LEU A 17 -2.61 16.27 22.82
CA LEU A 17 -3.66 17.27 22.58
C LEU A 17 -4.18 17.88 23.89
N GLU A 18 -4.21 17.10 24.96
CA GLU A 18 -4.51 17.57 26.32
C GLU A 18 -3.52 18.64 26.82
N GLY A 19 -2.32 18.72 26.22
CA GLY A 19 -1.35 19.79 26.45
C GLY A 19 -0.63 19.76 27.79
N GLN A 20 -0.88 18.75 28.63
CA GLN A 20 -0.35 18.66 30.00
C GLN A 20 1.06 18.06 30.08
N GLU A 21 1.50 17.31 29.07
CA GLU A 21 2.78 16.59 29.09
C GLU A 21 3.68 16.95 27.91
N SER A 22 4.97 17.10 28.19
CA SER A 22 6.00 17.22 27.16
C SER A 22 6.21 15.90 26.42
N ILE A 23 6.74 15.95 25.20
CA ILE A 23 7.08 14.78 24.37
C ILE A 23 7.95 13.75 25.14
N ARG A 24 8.82 14.23 26.04
CA ARG A 24 9.70 13.37 26.85
C ARG A 24 8.89 12.62 27.93
N GLN A 25 7.96 13.30 28.59
CA GLN A 25 7.07 12.70 29.60
C GLN A 25 6.15 11.68 28.95
N ILE A 26 5.55 12.01 27.80
CA ILE A 26 4.72 11.09 27.01
C ILE A 26 5.52 9.83 26.63
N ALA A 27 6.75 9.99 26.14
CA ALA A 27 7.61 8.86 25.79
C ALA A 27 7.86 7.92 26.98
N GLN A 28 8.12 8.50 28.16
CA GLN A 28 8.35 7.74 29.39
C GLN A 28 7.06 7.04 29.88
N ARG A 29 5.92 7.74 29.88
CA ARG A 29 4.60 7.22 30.27
C ARG A 29 4.18 6.01 29.45
N PHE A 30 4.39 6.08 28.13
CA PHE A 30 4.05 5.00 27.20
C PHE A 30 5.18 4.00 26.97
N LYS A 31 6.32 4.12 27.67
CA LYS A 31 7.52 3.28 27.52
C LYS A 31 7.98 3.13 26.06
N VAL A 32 7.91 4.21 25.30
CA VAL A 32 8.32 4.29 23.89
C VAL A 32 9.50 5.23 23.70
N SER A 33 10.18 5.15 22.57
CA SER A 33 11.27 6.07 22.27
C SER A 33 10.74 7.49 21.98
N LYS A 34 11.49 8.51 22.42
CA LYS A 34 11.22 9.91 22.10
C LYS A 34 11.09 10.15 20.59
N SER A 35 11.95 9.50 19.80
CA SER A 35 11.95 9.60 18.34
C SER A 35 10.67 9.03 17.71
N PHE A 36 10.07 8.01 18.30
CA PHE A 36 8.77 7.48 17.86
C PHE A 36 7.65 8.50 18.10
N VAL A 37 7.57 9.07 19.30
CA VAL A 37 6.56 10.10 19.63
C VAL A 37 6.70 11.32 18.72
N GLN A 38 7.92 11.82 18.53
CA GLN A 38 8.18 12.95 17.62
C GLN A 38 7.73 12.66 16.18
N LYS A 39 8.04 11.47 15.65
CA LYS A 39 7.61 11.07 14.30
C LYS A 39 6.09 10.96 14.20
N LEU A 40 5.44 10.39 15.23
CA LEU A 40 3.99 10.24 15.29
C LEU A 40 3.29 11.62 15.30
N LEU A 41 3.74 12.54 16.15
CA LEU A 41 3.17 13.89 16.24
C LEU A 41 3.41 14.70 14.97
N LYS A 42 4.60 14.58 14.34
CA LYS A 42 4.88 15.21 13.05
C LYS A 42 3.91 14.69 11.97
N GLN A 43 3.69 13.37 11.93
CA GLN A 43 2.73 12.78 11.00
C GLN A 43 1.30 13.27 11.29
N TYR A 44 0.90 13.33 12.57
CA TYR A 44 -0.42 13.79 12.99
C TYR A 44 -0.65 15.26 12.59
N ARG A 45 0.31 16.16 12.81
CA ARG A 45 0.21 17.57 12.38
C ARG A 45 0.05 17.73 10.87
N GLN A 46 0.71 16.88 10.08
CA GLN A 46 0.67 16.96 8.62
C GLN A 46 -0.59 16.35 7.99
N THR A 47 -1.18 15.35 8.63
CA THR A 47 -2.24 14.54 8.01
C THR A 47 -3.55 14.55 8.78
N LYS A 48 -3.56 14.98 10.05
CA LYS A 48 -4.63 14.79 11.05
C LYS A 48 -5.14 13.35 11.16
N ILE A 49 -4.41 12.39 10.60
CA ILE A 49 -4.79 10.97 10.56
C ILE A 49 -3.94 10.21 11.59
N VAL A 50 -4.63 9.61 12.55
CA VAL A 50 -4.02 8.80 13.63
C VAL A 50 -3.72 7.37 13.17
N ALA A 51 -4.34 6.93 12.07
CA ALA A 51 -4.07 5.63 11.50
C ALA A 51 -2.60 5.53 11.03
N PRO A 52 -1.98 4.34 11.14
CA PRO A 52 -0.72 4.10 10.44
C PRO A 52 -0.91 4.49 8.97
N LYS A 53 0.07 5.21 8.38
CA LYS A 53 0.10 5.35 6.93
C LYS A 53 -0.10 3.95 6.36
N PRO A 54 -1.06 3.74 5.44
CA PRO A 54 -1.17 2.45 4.79
C PRO A 54 0.24 2.11 4.33
N ARG A 55 0.71 0.88 4.64
CA ARG A 55 1.91 0.35 4.00
C ARG A 55 1.71 0.70 2.53
N ARG A 56 2.60 1.50 1.94
CA ARG A 56 2.56 1.73 0.50
C ARG A 56 2.56 0.32 -0.07
N GLY A 57 1.38 -0.15 -0.51
CA GLY A 57 1.26 -1.33 -1.33
C GLY A 57 2.26 -1.09 -2.44
N GLY A 58 3.11 -2.09 -2.69
CA GLY A 58 4.27 -1.93 -3.56
C GLY A 58 3.94 -1.20 -4.86
N GLN A 59 4.98 -0.65 -5.47
CA GLN A 59 5.00 0.04 -6.77
C GLN A 59 3.67 -0.04 -7.54
N LEU A 60 3.03 1.12 -7.73
CA LEU A 60 1.82 1.27 -8.53
C LEU A 60 1.92 0.38 -9.78
N PRO A 61 0.96 -0.52 -10.03
CA PRO A 61 1.05 -1.42 -11.17
C PRO A 61 1.20 -0.58 -12.43
N LYS A 62 2.12 -0.97 -13.33
CA LYS A 62 2.31 -0.31 -14.64
C LYS A 62 1.02 -0.25 -15.47
N LEU A 63 0.02 -1.05 -15.12
CA LEU A 63 -1.28 -1.10 -15.74
C LEU A 63 -2.34 -0.50 -14.80
N ASN A 64 -3.16 0.38 -15.36
CA ASN A 64 -4.34 0.95 -14.70
C ASN A 64 -5.41 -0.14 -14.50
N SER A 65 -6.36 0.10 -13.60
CA SER A 65 -7.46 -0.83 -13.31
C SER A 65 -8.20 -1.30 -14.57
N LYS A 66 -8.50 -0.39 -15.50
CA LYS A 66 -9.12 -0.72 -16.80
C LYS A 66 -8.28 -1.70 -17.63
N GLN A 67 -6.97 -1.53 -17.64
CA GLN A 67 -6.06 -2.39 -18.39
C GLN A 67 -5.91 -3.77 -17.74
N ILE A 68 -6.03 -3.84 -16.40
CA ILE A 68 -6.07 -5.12 -15.68
C ILE A 68 -7.36 -5.89 -16.01
N SER A 69 -8.51 -5.21 -16.11
CA SER A 69 -9.76 -5.83 -16.55
C SER A 69 -9.66 -6.38 -17.98
N LEU A 70 -9.06 -5.62 -18.91
CA LEU A 70 -8.80 -6.11 -20.27
C LEU A 70 -7.88 -7.34 -20.31
N VAL A 71 -6.84 -7.37 -19.46
CA VAL A 71 -6.00 -8.58 -19.32
C VAL A 71 -6.82 -9.76 -18.81
N ALA A 72 -7.77 -9.54 -17.90
CA ALA A 72 -8.64 -10.62 -17.40
C ALA A 72 -9.52 -11.18 -18.52
N GLU A 73 -10.18 -10.31 -19.29
CA GLU A 73 -10.99 -10.71 -20.45
C GLU A 73 -10.16 -11.46 -21.49
N LEU A 74 -8.95 -10.99 -21.80
CA LEU A 74 -8.04 -11.66 -22.75
C LEU A 74 -7.65 -13.06 -22.27
N VAL A 75 -7.39 -13.22 -20.97
CA VAL A 75 -7.02 -14.50 -20.35
C VAL A 75 -8.22 -15.46 -20.32
N GLU A 76 -9.42 -14.96 -20.05
CA GLU A 76 -10.64 -15.77 -20.07
C GLU A 76 -10.99 -16.23 -21.49
N GLN A 77 -10.89 -15.34 -22.47
CA GLN A 77 -11.14 -15.67 -23.88
C GLN A 77 -10.07 -16.59 -24.48
N ASN A 78 -8.82 -16.52 -23.97
CA ASN A 78 -7.68 -17.25 -24.51
C ASN A 78 -6.91 -17.96 -23.38
N ASN A 79 -7.58 -18.85 -22.63
CA ASN A 79 -6.97 -19.55 -21.50
C ASN A 79 -5.80 -20.47 -21.90
N ASP A 80 -5.74 -20.89 -23.17
CA ASP A 80 -4.65 -21.69 -23.73
C ASP A 80 -3.49 -20.85 -24.29
N ALA A 81 -3.63 -19.52 -24.35
CA ALA A 81 -2.57 -18.65 -24.84
C ALA A 81 -1.40 -18.60 -23.86
N THR A 82 -0.19 -18.64 -24.41
CA THR A 82 1.03 -18.44 -23.65
C THR A 82 1.12 -17.01 -23.10
N LEU A 83 1.88 -16.82 -22.03
CA LEU A 83 2.13 -15.48 -21.47
C LEU A 83 2.75 -14.51 -22.48
N GLN A 84 3.48 -15.00 -23.48
CA GLN A 84 4.08 -14.17 -24.52
C GLN A 84 3.01 -13.70 -25.53
N GLU A 85 2.08 -14.58 -25.90
CA GLU A 85 0.95 -14.23 -26.76
C GLU A 85 0.04 -13.21 -26.07
N LEU A 86 -0.27 -13.40 -24.79
CA LEU A 86 -1.03 -12.41 -24.01
C LEU A 86 -0.34 -11.04 -23.97
N CYS A 87 1.00 -11.00 -23.85
CA CYS A 87 1.76 -9.75 -23.95
C CYS A 87 1.58 -9.07 -25.32
N ASN A 88 1.66 -9.84 -26.41
CA ASN A 88 1.52 -9.33 -27.77
C ASN A 88 0.07 -8.87 -28.04
N MET A 89 -0.93 -9.62 -27.57
CA MET A 89 -2.35 -9.26 -27.69
C MET A 89 -2.66 -7.97 -26.93
N LEU A 90 -2.10 -7.80 -25.73
CA LEU A 90 -2.22 -6.56 -24.97
C LEU A 90 -1.61 -5.38 -25.74
N GLU A 91 -0.40 -5.55 -26.30
CA GLU A 91 0.25 -4.52 -27.12
C GLU A 91 -0.59 -4.17 -28.34
N ASN A 92 -1.19 -5.15 -29.01
CA ASN A 92 -2.05 -4.93 -30.18
C ASN A 92 -3.38 -4.22 -29.82
N GLN A 93 -3.96 -4.51 -28.66
CA GLN A 93 -5.25 -3.90 -28.27
C GLN A 93 -5.12 -2.50 -27.69
N ILE A 94 -4.11 -2.25 -26.85
CA ILE A 94 -4.00 -0.99 -26.09
C ILE A 94 -2.66 -0.25 -26.30
N GLY A 95 -1.76 -0.79 -27.12
CA GLY A 95 -0.44 -0.18 -27.37
C GLY A 95 0.51 -0.25 -26.16
N VAL A 96 0.19 -1.06 -25.15
CA VAL A 96 1.00 -1.16 -23.92
C VAL A 96 1.79 -2.46 -23.91
N ARG A 97 3.11 -2.33 -24.05
CA ARG A 97 4.02 -3.46 -23.95
C ARG A 97 4.34 -3.79 -22.50
N VAL A 98 4.02 -5.01 -22.08
CA VAL A 98 4.40 -5.53 -20.76
C VAL A 98 5.34 -6.73 -20.90
N SER A 99 6.25 -6.89 -19.93
CA SER A 99 7.14 -8.07 -19.91
C SER A 99 6.36 -9.34 -19.54
N ARG A 100 6.84 -10.51 -19.98
CA ARG A 100 6.30 -11.82 -19.58
C ARG A 100 6.18 -11.96 -18.06
N SER A 101 7.16 -11.46 -17.32
CA SER A 101 7.18 -11.47 -15.85
C SER A 101 6.09 -10.60 -15.24
N THR A 102 5.78 -9.45 -15.87
CA THR A 102 4.66 -8.59 -15.48
C THR A 102 3.33 -9.29 -15.76
N MET A 103 3.18 -9.90 -16.94
CA MET A 103 1.98 -10.64 -17.33
C MET A 103 1.71 -11.80 -16.38
N SER A 104 2.71 -12.62 -16.09
CA SER A 104 2.61 -13.73 -15.11
C SER A 104 2.10 -13.28 -13.74
N ARG A 105 2.61 -12.14 -13.23
CA ARG A 105 2.17 -11.60 -11.92
C ARG A 105 0.71 -11.16 -11.95
N ILE A 106 0.27 -10.56 -13.05
CA ILE A 106 -1.11 -10.09 -13.22
C ILE A 106 -2.06 -11.28 -13.34
N VAL A 107 -1.78 -12.23 -14.24
CA VAL A 107 -2.57 -13.45 -14.42
C VAL A 107 -2.71 -14.22 -13.10
N ARG A 108 -1.61 -14.39 -12.34
CA ARG A 108 -1.66 -15.06 -11.03
C ARG A 108 -2.55 -14.32 -10.03
N LYS A 109 -2.50 -12.99 -10.02
CA LYS A 109 -3.34 -12.16 -9.15
C LYS A 109 -4.82 -12.29 -9.52
N LEU A 110 -5.13 -12.38 -10.81
CA LEU A 110 -6.49 -12.58 -11.31
C LEU A 110 -7.03 -13.97 -10.94
N LYS A 111 -6.22 -15.04 -11.07
CA LYS A 111 -6.62 -16.41 -10.66
C LYS A 111 -6.77 -16.60 -9.13
N SER A 112 -6.38 -15.60 -8.32
CA SER A 112 -6.47 -15.65 -6.85
C SER A 112 -7.65 -14.85 -6.29
N SER A 113 -8.51 -14.28 -7.14
CA SER A 113 -9.80 -13.66 -6.79
C SER A 113 -10.94 -14.51 -7.34
#